data_AF-A0A350I2G5-F1
#
_entry.id   AF-A0A350I2G5-F1
#
_cell.length_a   1.000
_cell.length_b   1.000
_cell.length_c   1.000
_cell.angle_alpha   90.00
_cell.angle_beta   90.00
_cell.angle_gamma   90.00
#
_symmetry.space_group_name_H-M   'P 1'
#
loop_
_entity.id
_entity.type
_entity.pdbx_description
1 polymer ?
#
loop_
_entity_poly.entity_id
_entity_poly.type
_entity_poly.pdbx_seq_one_letter_code
_entity_poly.pdbx_strand_id
1 'polypeptide(L)'
;MNSPSMTPAAGDCRVAYVGDWARFEIRPNDSQHTPKTHTAFLRTNLGRADVLRKEIMQRTSGENALALFSWQDIPMEWQQDCWSIELPL
;
A
#
# COMPACT_ATOMS: atom_id res chain seq x y z
N MET A 1 -17.66 -5.95 -16.82
CA MET A 1 -17.65 -5.06 -15.64
C MET A 1 -16.38 -4.25 -15.73
N ASN A 2 -16.45 -2.93 -15.87
CA ASN A 2 -15.26 -2.10 -15.67
C ASN A 2 -14.86 -2.26 -14.21
N SER A 3 -13.59 -2.38 -13.90
CA SER A 3 -13.06 -2.41 -12.52
C SER A 3 -12.41 -1.06 -12.21
N PRO A 4 -12.35 -0.60 -10.94
CA PRO A 4 -11.56 0.56 -10.57
C PRO A 4 -10.11 0.37 -11.02
N SER A 5 -9.45 1.43 -11.46
CA SER A 5 -8.06 1.39 -11.92
C SER A 5 -7.13 1.95 -10.86
N MET A 6 -5.97 1.30 -10.68
CA MET A 6 -4.93 1.73 -9.74
C MET A 6 -3.69 2.20 -10.52
N THR A 7 -3.01 3.23 -10.05
CA THR A 7 -1.74 3.70 -10.58
C THR A 7 -0.75 3.97 -9.43
N PRO A 8 0.42 3.32 -9.39
CA PRO A 8 0.85 2.21 -10.26
C PRO A 8 -0.10 1.00 -10.17
N ALA A 9 -0.08 0.11 -11.17
CA ALA A 9 -0.91 -1.08 -11.11
C ALA A 9 -0.41 -2.03 -10.02
N ALA A 10 -1.31 -2.86 -9.47
CA ALA A 10 -0.93 -3.85 -8.49
C ALA A 10 0.07 -4.85 -9.10
N GLY A 11 1.22 -5.01 -8.46
CA GLY A 11 2.30 -5.90 -8.94
C GLY A 11 3.27 -5.24 -9.92
N ASP A 12 3.13 -3.95 -10.23
CA ASP A 12 4.14 -3.22 -11.01
C ASP A 12 5.47 -3.16 -10.25
N CYS A 13 6.54 -3.71 -10.85
CA CYS A 13 7.90 -3.59 -10.34
C CYS A 13 8.46 -2.20 -10.65
N ARG A 14 8.32 -1.26 -9.71
CA ARG A 14 8.97 0.06 -9.77
C ARG A 14 10.28 0.07 -8.99
N VAL A 15 11.30 0.66 -9.60
CA VAL A 15 12.57 1.00 -8.93
C VAL A 15 12.42 2.41 -8.37
N ALA A 16 12.87 2.60 -7.13
CA ALA A 16 12.93 3.89 -6.47
C ALA A 16 14.14 3.93 -5.53
N TYR A 17 14.48 5.14 -5.07
CA TYR A 17 15.66 5.41 -4.27
C TYR A 17 15.29 5.93 -2.88
N VAL A 18 16.26 5.88 -1.96
CA VAL A 18 16.08 6.41 -0.59
C VAL A 18 15.77 7.90 -0.66
N GLY A 19 14.67 8.29 0.00
CA GLY A 19 14.19 9.68 0.02
C GLY A 19 13.17 10.02 -1.07
N ASP A 20 12.89 9.09 -1.99
CA ASP A 20 11.78 9.23 -2.93
C ASP A 20 10.43 9.08 -2.20
N TRP A 21 9.39 9.57 -2.87
CA TRP A 21 8.01 9.40 -2.44
C TRP A 21 7.24 8.61 -3.49
N ALA A 22 6.55 7.55 -3.04
CA ALA A 22 5.64 6.80 -3.86
C ALA A 22 4.22 7.33 -3.71
N ARG A 23 3.64 7.75 -4.84
CA ARG A 23 2.23 8.10 -4.94
C ARG A 23 1.42 6.96 -5.52
N PHE A 24 0.32 6.63 -4.86
CA PHE A 24 -0.66 5.64 -5.31
C PHE A 24 -2.01 6.28 -5.47
N GLU A 25 -2.69 5.98 -6.57
CA GLU A 25 -4.02 6.48 -6.89
C GLU A 25 -4.96 5.33 -7.26
N ILE A 26 -6.20 5.38 -6.79
CA ILE A 26 -7.31 4.54 -7.26
C ILE A 26 -8.35 5.45 -7.88
N ARG A 27 -8.55 5.32 -9.20
CA ARG A 27 -9.66 5.96 -9.90
C ARG A 27 -10.87 5.04 -9.92
N PRO A 28 -12.03 5.51 -9.41
CA PRO A 28 -13.26 4.78 -9.57
C PRO A 28 -13.67 4.71 -11.04
N ASN A 29 -14.35 3.62 -11.35
CA ASN A 29 -14.94 3.28 -12.63
C ASN A 29 -16.43 3.68 -12.75
N ASP A 30 -17.05 4.09 -11.64
CA ASP A 30 -18.45 4.52 -11.54
C ASP A 30 -18.51 5.80 -10.70
N SER A 31 -19.27 6.78 -11.19
CA SER A 31 -19.65 8.01 -10.49
C SER A 31 -20.28 7.79 -9.10
N GLN A 32 -20.86 6.62 -8.83
CA GLN A 32 -21.42 6.28 -7.52
C GLN A 32 -20.35 5.90 -6.49
N HIS A 33 -19.14 5.54 -6.92
CA HIS A 33 -18.02 5.21 -6.04
C HIS A 33 -17.37 6.49 -5.52
N THR A 34 -18.02 7.09 -4.52
CA THR A 34 -17.64 8.34 -3.87
C THR A 34 -17.23 8.08 -2.41
N PRO A 35 -16.60 9.06 -1.73
CA PRO A 35 -16.25 8.93 -0.30
C PRO A 35 -17.42 8.73 0.65
N LYS A 36 -18.65 9.05 0.20
CA LYS A 36 -19.86 8.85 0.99
C LYS A 36 -20.32 7.40 0.98
N THR A 37 -19.95 6.64 -0.05
CA THR A 37 -20.42 5.26 -0.27
C THR A 37 -19.30 4.26 -0.09
N HIS A 38 -18.05 4.66 -0.30
CA HIS A 38 -16.88 3.78 -0.29
C HIS A 38 -15.73 4.41 0.49
N THR A 39 -14.82 3.56 0.94
CA THR A 39 -13.50 3.93 1.46
C THR A 39 -12.46 3.12 0.70
N ALA A 40 -11.23 3.65 0.61
CA ALA A 40 -10.13 2.96 -0.04
C ALA A 40 -8.94 2.82 0.90
N PHE A 41 -8.27 1.67 0.79
CA PHE A 41 -7.07 1.35 1.54
C PHE A 41 -5.99 0.85 0.60
N LEU A 42 -4.76 1.30 0.80
CA LEU A 42 -3.58 0.75 0.15
C LEU A 42 -3.05 -0.40 1.00
N ARG A 43 -3.16 -1.63 0.48
CA ARG A 43 -2.51 -2.80 1.07
C ARG A 43 -1.04 -2.85 0.66
N THR A 44 -0.12 -2.67 1.61
CA THR A 44 1.32 -2.58 1.32
C THR A 44 2.18 -3.18 2.43
N ASN A 45 3.44 -3.48 2.10
CA ASN A 45 4.49 -3.82 3.04
C ASN A 45 5.51 -2.68 3.26
N LEU A 46 5.34 -1.55 2.55
CA LEU A 46 6.16 -0.34 2.71
C LEU A 46 6.00 0.24 4.13
N GLY A 47 7.07 0.90 4.61
CA GLY A 47 7.10 1.51 5.95
C GLY A 47 7.30 0.54 7.11
N ARG A 48 7.52 -0.77 6.86
CA ARG A 48 7.74 -1.78 7.91
C ARG A 48 9.21 -2.15 8.15
N ALA A 49 10.17 -1.30 7.79
CA ALA A 49 11.59 -1.64 7.89
C ALA A 49 12.00 -2.18 9.27
N ASP A 50 11.51 -1.57 10.36
CA ASP A 50 11.81 -2.00 11.73
C ASP A 50 11.19 -3.36 12.10
N VAL A 51 9.98 -3.64 11.61
CA VAL A 51 9.30 -4.93 11.83
C VAL A 51 9.99 -6.02 11.02
N LEU A 52 10.27 -5.75 9.75
CA LEU A 52 10.99 -6.66 8.87
C LEU A 52 12.39 -6.99 9.43
N ARG A 53 13.09 -6.00 9.98
CA ARG A 53 14.39 -6.20 10.63
C ARG A 53 14.27 -7.18 11.81
N LYS A 54 13.27 -7.02 12.68
CA LYS A 54 13.02 -7.94 13.80
C LYS A 54 12.68 -9.35 13.31
N GLU A 55 11.84 -9.46 12.27
CA GLU A 55 11.49 -10.74 11.64
C GLU A 55 12.74 -11.45 11.09
N ILE A 56 13.65 -10.73 10.41
CA ILE A 56 14.92 -11.29 9.92
C ILE A 56 15.77 -11.80 11.08
N MET A 57 15.95 -11.00 12.14
CA MET A 57 16.77 -11.38 13.30
C MET A 57 16.22 -12.64 13.98
N GLN A 58 14.91 -12.73 14.20
CA GLN A 58 14.25 -13.90 14.80
C GLN A 58 14.37 -15.14 13.93
N ARG A 59 14.24 -14.98 12.60
CA ARG A 59 14.39 -16.10 11.67
C ARG A 59 15.82 -16.65 11.67
N THR A 60 16.82 -15.77 11.72
CA THR A 60 18.23 -16.18 11.77
C THR A 60 18.60 -16.83 13.10
N SER A 61 17.94 -16.50 14.21
CA SER A 61 18.20 -17.12 15.52
C SER A 61 17.55 -18.50 15.71
N GLY A 62 16.81 -19.02 14.71
CA GLY A 62 16.12 -20.31 14.81
C GLY A 62 14.82 -20.27 15.62
N GLU A 63 14.37 -19.08 16.02
CA GLU A 63 13.03 -18.89 16.54
C GLU A 63 12.03 -18.93 15.38
N ASN A 64 10.85 -19.52 15.61
CA ASN A 64 9.77 -19.51 14.61
C ASN A 64 9.32 -18.05 14.39
N ALA A 65 9.92 -17.38 13.40
CA ALA A 65 9.50 -16.07 12.98
C ALA A 65 8.05 -16.16 12.50
N LEU A 66 7.13 -15.66 13.31
CA LEU A 66 5.73 -15.50 12.95
C LEU A 66 5.67 -14.42 11.87
N ALA A 67 5.69 -14.83 10.60
CA ALA A 67 5.50 -13.97 9.42
C ALA A 67 4.05 -13.44 9.30
N LEU A 68 3.41 -13.17 10.43
CA LEU A 68 1.97 -12.90 10.55
C LEU A 68 1.59 -11.48 10.14
N PHE A 69 2.55 -10.57 9.97
CA PHE A 69 2.28 -9.13 9.74
C PHE A 69 2.88 -8.60 8.44
N SER A 70 2.93 -9.43 7.39
CA SER A 70 3.57 -9.08 6.11
C SER A 70 2.87 -7.98 5.30
N TRP A 71 1.65 -7.58 5.67
CA TRP A 71 0.85 -6.57 4.98
C TRP A 71 0.10 -5.69 5.97
N GLN A 72 0.00 -4.41 5.66
CA GLN A 72 -0.88 -3.46 6.34
C GLN A 72 -1.79 -2.77 5.33
N ASP A 73 -2.96 -2.33 5.78
CA ASP A 73 -3.91 -1.56 4.98
C ASP A 73 -3.89 -0.10 5.48
N ILE A 74 -3.42 0.82 4.64
CA ILE A 74 -3.29 2.24 4.99
C ILE A 74 -4.46 3.01 4.32
N PRO A 75 -5.26 3.77 5.08
CA PRO A 75 -6.39 4.52 4.50
C PRO A 75 -5.88 5.56 3.49
N MET A 76 -6.58 5.65 2.36
CA MET A 76 -6.31 6.65 1.33
C MET A 76 -7.23 7.86 1.51
N GLU A 77 -6.79 9.02 1.03
CA GLU A 77 -7.59 10.25 1.06
C GLU A 77 -8.27 10.49 -0.28
N TRP A 78 -9.50 11.00 -0.26
CA TRP A 78 -10.18 11.39 -1.48
C TRP A 78 -9.76 12.79 -1.93
N GLN A 79 -9.16 12.89 -3.12
CA GLN A 79 -8.71 14.14 -3.70
C GLN A 79 -8.86 14.06 -5.23
N GLN A 80 -9.32 15.15 -5.87
CA GLN A 80 -9.38 15.26 -7.34
C GLN A 80 -10.04 14.05 -8.04
N ASP A 81 -11.20 13.63 -7.53
CA ASP A 81 -12.00 12.51 -8.05
C ASP A 81 -11.28 11.13 -8.03
N CYS A 82 -10.30 10.97 -7.15
CA CYS A 82 -9.64 9.70 -6.90
C CYS A 82 -9.30 9.52 -5.41
N TRP A 83 -9.03 8.28 -5.02
CA TRP A 83 -8.36 8.00 -3.76
C TRP A 83 -6.86 8.07 -3.97
N SER A 84 -6.14 8.78 -3.10
CA SER A 84 -4.70 8.98 -3.21
C SER A 84 -4.00 8.82 -1.87
N ILE A 85 -2.74 8.38 -1.92
CA ILE A 85 -1.83 8.37 -0.77
C ILE A 85 -0.40 8.54 -1.27
N GLU A 86 0.41 9.28 -0.50
CA GLU A 86 1.84 9.42 -0.72
C GLU A 86 2.59 8.81 0.47
N LEU A 87 3.55 7.94 0.19
CA LEU A 87 4.37 7.26 1.18
C LEU A 87 5.85 7.53 0.91
N PRO A 88 6.67 7.79 1.95
CA PRO A 88 8.12 7.83 1.81
C PRO A 88 8.66 6.41 1.55
N LEU A 89 9.72 6.32 0.74
CA LEU A 89 10.43 5.07 0.40
C LEU A 89 11.78 4.93 1.10
#